data_AF-A0A2A2UQT4-F1
#
_entry.id   AF-A0A2A2UQT4-F1
#
_cell.length_a   1.000
_cell.length_b   1.000
_cell.length_c   1.000
_cell.angle_alpha   90.00
_cell.angle_beta   90.00
_cell.angle_gamma   90.00
#
_symmetry.space_group_name_H-M   'P 1'
#
loop_
_entity.id
_entity.type
_entity.pdbx_description
1 polymer ?
#
loop_
_entity_poly.entity_id
_entity_poly.type
_entity_poly.pdbx_seq_one_letter_code
_entity_poly.pdbx_strand_id
1 'polypeptide(L)'
;MQQAAQEIGQRVNKALDEYQGQSPIRGVTDKPTKAKADELEPPKGNELPGAKVSKLTDPRLQKHYKDVSAYMAHYKSRMDQAIRNGDSSRKIGAFKAKITEGKGELAAAMHMEKYFSKPPPPAQMGMGFGPGPGVDQIWVKRDGTGNIIEYFAVEAKGPGATLKKTKTMQTQMSLFWLRANAKKMKKSKKYKFKNQLGSDLLRAMKSGTPPVRRLVIEAVEKNGSVVSSKLQPLP
;
A
#
# COMPACT_ATOMS: atom_id res chain seq x y z
N MET A 1 9.76 12.68 -17.55
CA MET A 1 8.61 11.78 -17.28
C MET A 1 8.93 10.57 -16.38
N GLN A 2 10.20 10.15 -16.20
CA GLN A 2 10.63 9.16 -15.20
C GLN A 2 10.82 9.75 -13.77
N GLN A 3 11.01 11.07 -13.66
CA GLN A 3 11.48 11.73 -12.45
C GLN A 3 10.54 11.64 -11.24
N ALA A 4 9.23 11.94 -11.34
CA ALA A 4 8.39 12.01 -10.14
C ALA A 4 8.14 10.64 -9.44
N ALA A 5 8.13 9.54 -10.20
CA ALA A 5 8.01 8.19 -9.64
C ALA A 5 9.35 7.69 -9.09
N GLN A 6 10.46 8.08 -9.73
CA GLN A 6 11.80 7.92 -9.18
C GLN A 6 11.96 8.74 -7.90
N GLU A 7 11.45 9.97 -7.81
CA GLU A 7 11.57 10.85 -6.65
C GLU A 7 10.82 10.31 -5.42
N ILE A 8 9.64 9.71 -5.58
CA ILE A 8 8.90 9.12 -4.44
C ILE A 8 9.51 7.78 -4.02
N GLY A 9 9.90 6.93 -4.98
CA GLY A 9 10.65 5.70 -4.70
C GLY A 9 12.02 5.98 -4.05
N GLN A 10 12.71 7.03 -4.50
CA GLN A 10 13.94 7.55 -3.91
C GLN A 10 13.68 8.14 -2.53
N ARG A 11 12.58 8.87 -2.29
CA ARG A 11 12.24 9.38 -0.94
C ARG A 11 12.00 8.26 0.07
N VAL A 12 11.38 7.15 -0.35
CA VAL A 12 11.15 5.99 0.53
C VAL A 12 12.42 5.16 0.72
N ASN A 13 13.20 4.92 -0.33
CA ASN A 13 14.51 4.26 -0.22
C ASN A 13 15.47 5.10 0.63
N LYS A 14 15.52 6.41 0.40
CA LYS A 14 16.23 7.38 1.23
C LYS A 14 15.72 7.37 2.67
N ALA A 15 14.41 7.34 2.92
CA ALA A 15 13.89 7.19 4.28
C ALA A 15 14.24 5.82 4.92
N LEU A 16 14.41 4.75 4.14
CA LEU A 16 14.86 3.43 4.63
C LEU A 16 16.39 3.36 4.86
N ASP A 17 17.16 4.16 4.11
CA ASP A 17 18.62 4.27 4.21
C ASP A 17 19.04 5.29 5.29
N GLU A 18 18.29 6.39 5.45
CA GLU A 18 18.48 7.44 6.46
C GLU A 18 17.79 7.14 7.80
N TYR A 19 16.97 6.09 7.89
CA TYR A 19 16.40 5.65 9.17
C TYR A 19 17.49 5.03 10.04
N GLN A 20 18.25 5.89 10.71
CA GLN A 20 18.91 5.57 11.96
C GLN A 20 17.78 5.34 12.96
N GLY A 21 17.51 4.08 13.32
CA GLY A 21 16.43 3.74 14.23
C GLY A 21 16.42 4.64 15.45
N GLN A 22 15.25 4.92 16.03
CA GLN A 22 15.20 5.59 17.33
C GLN A 22 16.06 4.77 18.31
N SER A 23 17.19 5.33 18.70
CA SER A 23 17.96 4.84 19.83
C SER A 23 17.03 4.78 21.04
N PRO A 24 17.14 3.75 21.90
CA PRO A 24 16.39 3.74 23.14
C PRO A 24 16.69 5.02 23.92
N ILE A 25 15.64 5.73 24.32
CA ILE A 25 15.76 6.99 25.06
C ILE A 25 16.48 6.69 26.37
N ARG A 26 17.73 7.14 26.47
CA ARG A 26 18.48 7.29 27.71
C ARG A 26 18.82 8.78 27.80
N GLY A 27 18.29 9.47 28.81
CA GLY A 27 18.42 10.92 28.94
C GLY A 27 19.87 11.38 29.14
N VAL A 28 20.22 12.58 28.67
CA VAL A 28 20.38 13.84 29.42
C VAL A 28 20.88 14.91 28.42
N THR A 29 20.68 16.18 28.78
CA THR A 29 20.84 17.52 28.15
C THR A 29 22.18 17.76 27.40
N ASP A 30 22.33 18.67 26.40
CA ASP A 30 22.18 20.14 26.40
C ASP A 30 22.09 20.74 24.95
N LYS A 31 21.55 21.96 24.82
CA LYS A 31 21.32 22.78 23.59
C LYS A 31 22.59 23.57 23.12
N PRO A 32 22.55 24.48 22.11
CA PRO A 32 22.13 24.40 20.69
C PRO A 32 23.14 25.07 19.70
N THR A 33 23.07 24.82 18.39
CA THR A 33 23.58 25.80 17.39
C THR A 33 22.84 25.77 16.05
N LYS A 34 22.49 26.97 15.57
CA LYS A 34 21.81 27.28 14.30
C LYS A 34 22.79 27.29 13.12
N ALA A 35 22.33 26.85 11.95
CA ALA A 35 22.81 27.35 10.65
C ALA A 35 21.65 27.33 9.64
N LYS A 36 21.38 28.50 9.03
CA LYS A 36 20.48 28.70 7.88
C LYS A 36 21.17 28.23 6.60
N ALA A 37 20.41 27.73 5.63
CA ALA A 37 20.79 27.67 4.22
C ALA A 37 19.53 27.83 3.34
N ASP A 38 19.70 28.55 2.23
CA ASP A 38 18.68 29.27 1.46
C ASP A 38 17.61 28.43 0.75
N GLU A 39 16.43 29.05 0.59
CA GLU A 39 15.29 28.58 -0.20
C GLU A 39 15.62 28.57 -1.70
N LEU A 40 15.48 27.40 -2.34
CA LEU A 40 15.37 27.29 -3.79
C LEU A 40 13.90 27.14 -4.15
N GLU A 41 13.37 28.10 -4.93
CA GLU A 41 11.99 28.12 -5.36
C GLU A 41 11.63 26.87 -6.21
N PRO A 42 10.44 26.28 -6.02
CA PRO A 42 9.98 25.16 -6.83
C PRO A 42 9.62 25.63 -8.25
N PRO A 43 9.97 24.86 -9.31
CA PRO A 43 9.59 25.21 -10.67
C PRO A 43 8.06 25.19 -10.85
N LYS A 44 7.52 26.33 -11.30
CA LYS A 44 6.13 26.57 -11.68
C LYS A 44 5.79 25.92 -13.03
N GLY A 45 4.57 25.36 -13.11
CA GLY A 45 3.71 25.50 -14.29
C GLY A 45 3.63 24.32 -15.26
N ASN A 46 2.44 23.70 -15.29
CA ASN A 46 1.59 23.57 -16.49
C ASN A 46 0.21 23.13 -16.01
N GLU A 47 -0.57 24.10 -15.50
CA GLU A 47 -1.97 23.93 -15.14
C GLU A 47 -2.86 24.36 -16.31
N LEU A 48 -3.75 23.48 -16.75
CA LEU A 48 -4.91 23.85 -17.57
C LEU A 48 -5.92 24.59 -16.68
N PRO A 49 -6.52 25.69 -17.14
CA PRO A 49 -7.44 26.48 -16.33
C PRO A 49 -8.79 25.76 -16.20
N GLY A 50 -9.28 25.59 -14.97
CA GLY A 50 -10.71 25.31 -14.70
C GLY A 50 -11.05 24.14 -13.78
N ALA A 51 -10.12 23.24 -13.44
CA ALA A 51 -10.38 22.20 -12.44
C ALA A 51 -9.63 22.55 -11.14
N LYS A 52 -10.37 22.85 -10.06
CA LYS A 52 -9.80 22.82 -8.69
C LYS A 52 -9.42 21.38 -8.35
N VAL A 53 -8.32 20.88 -8.93
CA VAL A 53 -7.67 19.65 -8.50
C VAL A 53 -6.92 20.03 -7.23
N SER A 54 -7.65 20.13 -6.11
CA SER A 54 -7.00 20.01 -4.82
C SER A 54 -6.16 18.72 -4.90
N LYS A 55 -4.85 18.82 -4.69
CA LYS A 55 -4.01 17.66 -4.37
C LYS A 55 -4.55 17.12 -3.05
N LEU A 56 -5.68 16.41 -3.12
CA LEU A 56 -6.31 15.77 -1.99
C LEU A 56 -5.36 14.64 -1.63
N THR A 57 -4.44 14.95 -0.75
CA THR A 57 -3.50 13.98 -0.22
C THR A 57 -4.35 13.06 0.63
N ASP A 58 -4.74 11.92 0.06
CA ASP A 58 -5.61 10.95 0.73
C ASP A 58 -4.95 10.55 2.07
N PRO A 59 -5.53 10.94 3.23
CA PRO A 59 -4.90 10.67 4.52
C PRO A 59 -4.75 9.17 4.79
N ARG A 60 -5.62 8.32 4.21
CA ARG A 60 -5.53 6.87 4.32
C ARG A 60 -4.36 6.33 3.51
N LEU A 61 -4.14 6.86 2.31
CA LEU A 61 -2.98 6.52 1.50
C LEU A 61 -1.66 6.92 2.18
N GLN A 62 -1.60 8.13 2.76
CA GLN A 62 -0.42 8.55 3.52
C GLN A 62 -0.16 7.65 4.73
N LYS A 63 -1.22 7.32 5.48
CA LYS A 63 -1.11 6.39 6.60
C LYS A 63 -0.63 5.01 6.14
N HIS A 64 -1.17 4.51 5.03
CA HIS A 64 -0.75 3.24 4.44
C HIS A 64 0.75 3.24 4.14
N TYR A 65 1.29 4.26 3.46
CA TYR A 65 2.72 4.34 3.19
C TYR A 65 3.57 4.34 4.47
N LYS A 66 3.13 5.06 5.51
CA LYS A 66 3.80 5.05 6.82
C LYS A 66 3.77 3.66 7.47
N ASP A 67 2.62 3.02 7.47
CA ASP A 67 2.43 1.69 8.09
C ASP A 67 3.28 0.62 7.37
N VAL A 68 3.30 0.63 6.03
CA VAL A 68 4.11 -0.31 5.22
C VAL A 68 5.60 -0.06 5.44
N SER A 69 6.03 1.20 5.45
CA SER A 69 7.44 1.55 5.69
C SER A 69 7.91 1.10 7.08
N ALA A 70 7.12 1.39 8.12
CA ALA A 70 7.41 0.95 9.49
C ALA A 70 7.48 -0.59 9.61
N TYR A 71 6.58 -1.29 8.93
CA TYR A 71 6.58 -2.75 8.87
C TYR A 71 7.85 -3.29 8.21
N MET A 72 8.24 -2.74 7.06
CA MET A 72 9.47 -3.16 6.36
C MET A 72 10.71 -2.88 7.20
N ALA A 73 10.80 -1.70 7.83
CA ALA A 73 11.91 -1.33 8.71
C ALA A 73 12.02 -2.27 9.92
N HIS A 74 10.89 -2.62 10.55
CA HIS A 74 10.85 -3.57 11.66
C HIS A 74 11.44 -4.93 11.25
N TYR A 75 11.03 -5.49 10.11
CA TYR A 75 11.52 -6.78 9.66
C TYR A 75 12.96 -6.75 9.12
N LYS A 76 13.39 -5.63 8.53
CA LYS A 76 14.80 -5.42 8.17
C LYS A 76 15.69 -5.47 9.42
N SER A 77 15.34 -4.72 10.47
CA SER A 77 16.08 -4.73 11.74
C SER A 77 16.19 -6.13 12.36
N ARG A 78 15.08 -6.91 12.36
CA ARG A 78 15.07 -8.29 12.86
C ARG A 78 15.90 -9.24 11.99
N MET A 79 15.91 -9.04 10.67
CA MET A 79 16.74 -9.81 9.75
C MET A 79 18.22 -9.55 10.01
N ASP A 80 18.62 -8.29 10.16
CA ASP A 80 20.00 -7.90 10.44
C ASP A 80 20.48 -8.47 11.78
N GLN A 81 19.63 -8.44 12.82
CA GLN A 81 19.92 -9.07 14.10
C GLN A 81 20.08 -10.59 13.97
N ALA A 82 19.20 -11.25 13.20
CA ALA A 82 19.28 -12.69 12.98
C ALA A 82 20.58 -13.10 12.27
N ILE A 83 20.99 -12.32 11.26
CA ILE A 83 22.28 -12.51 10.57
C ILE A 83 23.44 -12.36 11.56
N ARG A 84 23.47 -11.29 12.35
CA ARG A 84 24.51 -11.05 13.36
C ARG A 84 24.60 -12.17 14.41
N ASN A 85 23.46 -12.74 14.80
CA ASN A 85 23.38 -13.81 15.78
C ASN A 85 23.73 -15.19 15.19
N GLY A 86 23.99 -15.31 13.88
CA GLY A 86 24.19 -16.60 13.23
C GLY A 86 22.94 -17.47 13.22
N ASP A 87 21.75 -16.86 13.25
CA ASP A 87 20.49 -17.59 13.21
C ASP A 87 20.33 -18.40 11.90
N SER A 88 19.52 -19.45 11.95
CA SER A 88 19.25 -20.30 10.78
C SER A 88 18.76 -19.53 9.55
N SER A 89 19.16 -20.00 8.36
CA SER A 89 18.68 -19.48 7.06
C SER A 89 17.16 -19.46 6.94
N ARG A 90 16.47 -20.39 7.62
CA ARG A 90 15.01 -20.43 7.67
C ARG A 90 14.43 -19.18 8.35
N LYS A 91 15.01 -18.76 9.47
CA LYS A 91 14.56 -17.59 10.24
C LYS A 91 14.84 -16.30 9.47
N ILE A 92 16.03 -16.18 8.88
CA ILE A 92 16.41 -15.05 8.01
C ILE A 92 15.46 -14.97 6.80
N GLY A 93 15.20 -16.11 6.14
CA GLY A 93 14.28 -16.22 5.02
C GLY A 93 12.85 -15.82 5.36
N ALA A 94 12.37 -16.12 6.57
CA ALA A 94 11.06 -15.69 7.04
C ALA A 94 10.95 -14.17 7.17
N PHE A 95 11.98 -13.48 7.67
CA PHE A 95 12.00 -12.02 7.72
C PHE A 95 12.12 -11.40 6.32
N LYS A 96 12.93 -11.97 5.44
CA LYS A 96 13.00 -11.55 4.03
C LYS A 96 11.63 -11.63 3.35
N ALA A 97 10.89 -12.72 3.55
CA ALA A 97 9.55 -12.87 3.01
C ALA A 97 8.59 -11.76 3.50
N LYS A 98 8.71 -11.33 4.76
CA LYS A 98 7.93 -10.21 5.31
C LYS A 98 8.27 -8.88 4.65
N ILE A 99 9.54 -8.61 4.39
CA ILE A 99 9.97 -7.43 3.63
C ILE A 99 9.41 -7.47 2.20
N THR A 100 9.44 -8.64 1.56
CA THR A 100 8.87 -8.88 0.22
C THR A 100 7.35 -8.64 0.17
N GLU A 101 6.60 -9.01 1.22
CA GLU A 101 5.17 -8.66 1.34
C GLU A 101 4.99 -7.13 1.33
N GLY A 102 5.76 -6.38 2.14
CA GLY A 102 5.68 -4.93 2.20
C GLY A 102 6.02 -4.23 0.87
N LYS A 103 6.99 -4.76 0.12
CA LYS A 103 7.30 -4.30 -1.25
C LYS A 103 6.11 -4.44 -2.19
N GLY A 104 5.37 -5.55 -2.10
CA GLY A 104 4.15 -5.77 -2.86
C GLY A 104 3.09 -4.72 -2.57
N GLU A 105 2.84 -4.46 -1.28
CA GLU A 105 1.87 -3.46 -0.81
C GLU A 105 2.18 -2.06 -1.34
N LEU A 106 3.44 -1.64 -1.24
CA LEU A 106 3.91 -0.36 -1.75
C LEU A 106 3.68 -0.25 -3.26
N ALA A 107 4.10 -1.27 -4.03
CA ALA A 107 3.98 -1.28 -5.48
C ALA A 107 2.52 -1.26 -5.93
N ALA A 108 1.63 -1.96 -5.22
CA ALA A 108 0.20 -1.96 -5.49
C ALA A 108 -0.42 -0.58 -5.24
N ALA A 109 -0.09 0.08 -4.13
CA ALA A 109 -0.61 1.41 -3.83
C ALA A 109 -0.12 2.45 -4.84
N MET A 110 1.17 2.42 -5.20
CA MET A 110 1.74 3.29 -6.24
C MET A 110 1.09 3.07 -7.61
N HIS A 111 0.76 1.82 -7.95
CA HIS A 111 0.05 1.51 -9.19
C HIS A 111 -1.35 2.14 -9.20
N MET A 112 -2.08 1.99 -8.10
CA MET A 112 -3.42 2.56 -7.94
C MET A 112 -3.41 4.09 -7.99
N GLU A 113 -2.42 4.71 -7.34
CA GLU A 113 -2.21 6.15 -7.41
C GLU A 113 -1.95 6.60 -8.85
N LYS A 114 -1.03 5.93 -9.55
CA LYS A 114 -0.62 6.30 -10.91
C LYS A 114 -1.72 6.14 -11.96
N TYR A 115 -2.42 5.02 -11.94
CA TYR A 115 -3.31 4.63 -13.05
C TYR A 115 -4.80 4.85 -12.76
N PHE A 116 -5.20 4.90 -11.49
CA PHE A 116 -6.62 4.97 -11.11
C PHE A 116 -6.98 6.19 -10.26
N SER A 117 -6.00 6.84 -9.61
CA SER A 117 -6.24 8.03 -8.78
C SER A 117 -5.96 9.34 -9.51
N LYS A 118 -5.14 9.34 -10.56
CA LYS A 118 -4.86 10.52 -11.39
C LYS A 118 -5.97 10.89 -12.38
N PRO A 119 -6.60 9.97 -13.14
CA PRO A 119 -7.72 10.36 -13.98
C PRO A 119 -8.96 10.61 -13.10
N PRO A 120 -9.65 11.76 -13.23
CA PRO A 120 -10.88 12.00 -12.49
C PRO A 120 -12.02 11.10 -13.01
N PRO A 121 -12.97 10.70 -12.15
CA PRO A 121 -12.89 10.86 -10.71
C PRO A 121 -11.82 9.97 -10.07
N PRO A 122 -11.07 10.46 -9.06
CA PRO A 122 -9.97 9.71 -8.48
C PRO A 122 -10.48 8.50 -7.70
N ALA A 123 -9.83 7.34 -7.89
CA ALA A 123 -9.90 6.28 -6.89
C ALA A 123 -9.17 6.72 -5.62
N GLN A 124 -9.78 6.48 -4.46
CA GLN A 124 -9.20 6.77 -3.14
C GLN A 124 -9.09 5.50 -2.31
N MET A 125 -8.11 5.43 -1.42
CA MET A 125 -7.90 4.25 -0.59
C MET A 125 -9.01 4.14 0.47
N GLY A 126 -9.91 3.18 0.29
CA GLY A 126 -10.91 2.82 1.29
C GLY A 126 -10.32 1.95 2.41
N MET A 127 -9.39 1.06 2.09
CA MET A 127 -8.68 0.21 3.03
C MET A 127 -7.29 -0.07 2.46
N GLY A 128 -6.25 0.02 3.29
CA GLY A 128 -4.90 -0.40 2.93
C GLY A 128 -4.33 -1.38 3.95
N PHE A 129 -3.02 -1.59 3.85
CA PHE A 129 -2.20 -2.38 4.74
C PHE A 129 -2.61 -2.31 6.21
N GLY A 130 -2.81 -3.48 6.81
CA GLY A 130 -3.14 -3.60 8.21
C GLY A 130 -3.74 -4.97 8.54
N PRO A 131 -3.90 -5.30 9.82
CA PRO A 131 -4.37 -6.60 10.21
C PRO A 131 -5.87 -6.77 9.86
N GLY A 132 -6.26 -7.98 9.44
CA GLY A 132 -7.64 -8.27 9.06
C GLY A 132 -7.78 -9.47 8.11
N PRO A 133 -9.02 -9.94 7.90
CA PRO A 133 -9.30 -10.92 6.86
C PRO A 133 -9.08 -10.30 5.47
N GLY A 134 -8.72 -11.18 4.52
CA GLY A 134 -8.07 -10.89 3.24
C GLY A 134 -8.67 -9.84 2.30
N VAL A 135 -7.96 -9.69 1.18
CA VAL A 135 -7.80 -8.51 0.31
C VAL A 135 -6.88 -7.48 0.98
N ASP A 136 -5.79 -7.16 0.30
CA ASP A 136 -4.73 -6.30 0.81
C ASP A 136 -5.16 -4.83 0.81
N GLN A 137 -5.79 -4.39 -0.29
CA GLN A 137 -6.27 -3.02 -0.42
C GLN A 137 -7.65 -2.96 -1.07
N ILE A 138 -8.47 -2.02 -0.62
CA ILE A 138 -9.71 -1.62 -1.27
C ILE A 138 -9.62 -0.15 -1.65
N TRP A 139 -9.88 0.15 -2.92
CA TRP A 139 -9.99 1.52 -3.41
C TRP A 139 -11.42 1.81 -3.88
N VAL A 140 -11.82 3.07 -3.81
CA VAL A 140 -13.19 3.52 -4.05
C VAL A 140 -13.15 4.73 -4.98
N LYS A 141 -13.83 4.63 -6.12
CA LYS A 141 -14.08 5.75 -7.04
C LYS A 141 -15.43 6.37 -6.72
N ARG A 142 -15.49 7.70 -6.65
CA ARG A 142 -16.73 8.44 -6.39
C ARG A 142 -16.99 9.47 -7.47
N ASP A 143 -18.24 9.67 -7.85
CA ASP A 143 -18.58 10.79 -8.74
C ASP A 143 -18.47 12.15 -8.03
N GLY A 144 -18.75 13.24 -8.76
CA GLY A 144 -18.71 14.60 -8.22
C GLY A 144 -19.72 14.88 -7.10
N THR A 145 -20.70 13.99 -6.87
CA THR A 145 -21.69 14.10 -5.79
C THR A 145 -21.32 13.25 -4.57
N GLY A 146 -20.22 12.49 -4.65
CA GLY A 146 -19.74 11.59 -3.61
C GLY A 146 -20.34 10.18 -3.67
N ASN A 147 -21.19 9.86 -4.66
CA ASN A 147 -21.72 8.53 -4.85
C ASN A 147 -20.62 7.57 -5.32
N ILE A 148 -20.63 6.35 -4.80
CA ILE A 148 -19.65 5.33 -5.18
C ILE A 148 -20.01 4.79 -6.55
N ILE A 149 -19.09 4.89 -7.50
CA ILE A 149 -19.28 4.42 -8.87
C ILE A 149 -18.42 3.20 -9.21
N GLU A 150 -17.37 2.91 -8.45
CA GLU A 150 -16.54 1.71 -8.64
C GLU A 150 -15.78 1.37 -7.35
N TYR A 151 -15.66 0.09 -7.05
CA TYR A 151 -14.70 -0.44 -6.09
C TYR A 151 -13.56 -1.15 -6.82
N PHE A 152 -12.35 -1.07 -6.27
CA PHE A 152 -11.22 -1.91 -6.66
C PHE A 152 -10.83 -2.77 -5.48
N ALA A 153 -10.91 -4.09 -5.65
CA ALA A 153 -10.30 -5.06 -4.75
C ALA A 153 -8.92 -5.41 -5.29
N VAL A 154 -7.88 -5.13 -4.49
CA VAL A 154 -6.49 -5.26 -4.89
C VAL A 154 -5.80 -6.29 -4.02
N GLU A 155 -5.16 -7.24 -4.68
CA GLU A 155 -4.18 -8.16 -4.09
C GLU A 155 -2.78 -7.68 -4.46
N ALA A 156 -1.95 -7.49 -3.46
CA ALA A 156 -0.58 -7.02 -3.57
C ALA A 156 0.38 -8.21 -3.53
N LYS A 157 1.24 -8.33 -4.54
CA LYS A 157 2.25 -9.38 -4.65
C LYS A 157 3.65 -8.77 -4.61
N GLY A 158 4.50 -9.33 -3.75
CA GLY A 158 5.93 -9.09 -3.83
C GLY A 158 6.52 -9.67 -5.13
N PRO A 159 7.77 -9.32 -5.47
CA PRO A 159 8.37 -9.75 -6.74
C PRO A 159 8.42 -11.28 -6.87
N GLY A 160 7.97 -11.80 -8.02
CA GLY A 160 7.93 -13.23 -8.32
C GLY A 160 6.87 -14.03 -7.55
N ALA A 161 6.05 -13.39 -6.69
CA ALA A 161 5.04 -14.09 -5.92
C ALA A 161 3.78 -14.34 -6.77
N THR A 162 3.24 -15.56 -6.71
CA THR A 162 2.03 -15.95 -7.43
C THR A 162 0.80 -16.01 -6.52
N LEU A 163 -0.39 -16.04 -7.12
CA LEU A 163 -1.64 -16.29 -6.40
C LEU A 163 -1.63 -17.66 -5.73
N LYS A 164 -2.06 -17.71 -4.47
CA LYS A 164 -2.21 -18.97 -3.75
C LYS A 164 -3.58 -19.57 -4.04
N LYS A 165 -3.62 -20.90 -4.25
CA LYS A 165 -4.85 -21.68 -4.15
C LYS A 165 -5.07 -22.05 -2.70
N THR A 166 -6.20 -21.66 -2.14
CA THR A 166 -6.57 -22.09 -0.77
C THR A 166 -7.49 -23.30 -0.87
N LYS A 167 -7.30 -24.29 0.01
CA LYS A 167 -8.14 -25.51 0.03
C LYS A 167 -9.63 -25.20 0.29
N THR A 168 -9.93 -24.08 0.95
CA THR A 168 -11.28 -23.76 1.47
C THR A 168 -11.94 -22.53 0.84
N MET A 169 -11.19 -21.60 0.26
CA MET A 169 -11.72 -20.36 -0.34
C MET A 169 -11.52 -20.26 -1.86
N GLN A 170 -11.15 -21.36 -2.52
CA GLN A 170 -10.77 -21.41 -3.94
C GLN A 170 -9.53 -20.52 -4.25
N THR A 171 -9.28 -20.23 -5.52
CA THR A 171 -8.16 -19.37 -5.95
C THR A 171 -8.34 -17.95 -5.44
N GLN A 172 -7.28 -17.38 -4.87
CA GLN A 172 -7.25 -15.99 -4.42
C GLN A 172 -7.68 -15.04 -5.54
N MET A 173 -8.45 -14.01 -5.20
CA MET A 173 -9.08 -13.08 -6.17
C MET A 173 -10.16 -13.66 -7.08
N SER A 174 -10.64 -14.89 -6.86
CA SER A 174 -11.93 -15.30 -7.43
C SER A 174 -13.10 -14.51 -6.80
N LEU A 175 -14.25 -14.45 -7.48
CA LEU A 175 -15.44 -13.80 -6.94
C LEU A 175 -15.93 -14.48 -5.65
N PHE A 176 -15.81 -15.80 -5.55
CA PHE A 176 -16.14 -16.56 -4.34
C PHE A 176 -15.21 -16.16 -3.17
N TRP A 177 -13.91 -16.12 -3.43
CA TRP A 177 -12.91 -15.73 -2.44
C TRP A 177 -13.16 -14.30 -1.92
N LEU A 178 -13.45 -13.37 -2.82
CA LEU A 178 -13.72 -11.97 -2.47
C LEU A 178 -15.00 -11.84 -1.64
N ARG A 179 -16.09 -12.53 -2.02
CA ARG A 179 -17.34 -12.58 -1.24
C ARG A 179 -17.13 -13.17 0.15
N ALA A 180 -16.32 -14.21 0.27
CA ALA A 180 -16.00 -14.82 1.55
C ALA A 180 -15.21 -13.86 2.47
N ASN A 181 -14.23 -13.11 1.93
CA ASN A 181 -13.54 -12.08 2.71
C ASN A 181 -14.45 -10.92 3.09
N ALA A 182 -15.30 -10.44 2.19
CA ALA A 182 -16.27 -9.38 2.52
C ALA A 182 -17.27 -9.81 3.62
N LYS A 183 -17.69 -11.09 3.64
CA LYS A 183 -18.48 -11.66 4.76
C LYS A 183 -17.72 -11.63 6.08
N LYS A 184 -16.42 -11.95 6.08
CA LYS A 184 -15.56 -11.87 7.28
C LYS A 184 -15.39 -10.42 7.74
N MET A 185 -15.18 -9.49 6.81
CA MET A 185 -15.11 -8.05 7.10
C MET A 185 -16.41 -7.57 7.75
N LYS A 186 -17.57 -7.87 7.15
CA LYS A 186 -18.90 -7.51 7.68
C LYS A 186 -19.14 -7.99 9.11
N LYS A 187 -18.69 -9.21 9.44
CA LYS A 187 -18.93 -9.86 10.73
C LYS A 187 -17.80 -9.63 11.75
N SER A 188 -16.80 -8.81 11.42
CA SER A 188 -15.63 -8.64 12.28
C SER A 188 -15.98 -7.95 13.59
N LYS A 189 -15.80 -8.65 14.71
CA LYS A 189 -15.91 -8.05 16.05
C LYS A 189 -14.69 -7.18 16.39
N LYS A 190 -13.51 -7.56 15.88
CA LYS A 190 -12.22 -6.89 16.13
C LYS A 190 -12.03 -5.62 15.28
N TYR A 191 -12.52 -5.63 14.06
CA TYR A 191 -12.35 -4.54 13.09
C TYR A 191 -13.70 -3.97 12.68
N LYS A 192 -14.50 -3.50 13.65
CA LYS A 192 -15.87 -3.01 13.41
C LYS A 192 -15.93 -1.89 12.37
N PHE A 193 -14.89 -1.05 12.29
CA PHE A 193 -14.77 0.00 11.28
C PHE A 193 -14.76 -0.53 9.83
N LYS A 194 -14.46 -1.82 9.62
CA LYS A 194 -14.49 -2.48 8.30
C LYS A 194 -15.87 -3.07 7.96
N ASN A 195 -16.82 -3.10 8.90
CA ASN A 195 -18.08 -3.82 8.73
C ASN A 195 -18.97 -3.20 7.65
N GLN A 196 -19.00 -1.86 7.58
CA GLN A 196 -19.75 -1.14 6.55
C GLN A 196 -19.18 -1.43 5.16
N LEU A 197 -17.86 -1.28 5.00
CA LEU A 197 -17.17 -1.61 3.75
C LEU A 197 -17.41 -3.07 3.31
N GLY A 198 -17.36 -4.03 4.25
CA GLY A 198 -17.69 -5.42 3.96
C GLY A 198 -19.14 -5.62 3.50
N SER A 199 -20.09 -4.88 4.09
CA SER A 199 -21.49 -4.91 3.67
C SER A 199 -21.69 -4.31 2.29
N ASP A 200 -21.02 -3.21 1.99
CA ASP A 200 -21.14 -2.52 0.70
C ASP A 200 -20.52 -3.32 -0.44
N LEU A 201 -19.35 -3.94 -0.22
CA LEU A 201 -18.72 -4.85 -1.17
C LEU A 201 -19.62 -6.06 -1.47
N LEU A 202 -20.27 -6.63 -0.46
CA LEU A 202 -21.23 -7.73 -0.65
C LEU A 202 -22.43 -7.31 -1.49
N ARG A 203 -22.96 -6.10 -1.25
CA ARG A 203 -24.07 -5.55 -2.01
C ARG A 203 -23.67 -5.32 -3.46
N ALA A 204 -22.56 -4.63 -3.68
CA ALA A 204 -22.00 -4.33 -5.00
C ALA A 204 -21.70 -5.61 -5.82
N MET A 205 -21.09 -6.63 -5.20
CA MET A 205 -20.87 -7.93 -5.86
C MET A 205 -22.14 -8.75 -6.10
N LYS A 206 -23.24 -8.44 -5.40
CA LYS A 206 -24.55 -9.11 -5.60
C LYS A 206 -25.35 -8.43 -6.70
N SER A 207 -25.43 -7.10 -6.68
CA SER A 207 -26.17 -6.30 -7.67
C SER A 207 -25.40 -6.11 -8.98
N GLY A 208 -24.06 -6.20 -8.95
CA GLY A 208 -23.20 -5.75 -10.05
C GLY A 208 -23.00 -4.23 -10.10
N THR A 209 -23.64 -3.48 -9.19
CA THR A 209 -23.64 -2.01 -9.19
C THR A 209 -23.46 -1.46 -7.76
N PRO A 210 -22.44 -0.59 -7.52
CA PRO A 210 -21.36 -0.25 -8.45
C PRO A 210 -20.46 -1.48 -8.75
N PRO A 211 -19.76 -1.51 -9.89
CA PRO A 211 -18.84 -2.60 -10.21
C PRO A 211 -17.73 -2.75 -9.16
N VAL A 212 -17.30 -4.00 -8.96
CA VAL A 212 -16.13 -4.34 -8.13
C VAL A 212 -15.04 -4.92 -9.04
N ARG A 213 -14.10 -4.07 -9.45
CA ARG A 213 -12.94 -4.48 -10.24
C ARG A 213 -11.95 -5.23 -9.35
N ARG A 214 -11.40 -6.32 -9.87
CA ARG A 214 -10.40 -7.16 -9.20
C ARG A 214 -9.05 -6.94 -9.85
N LEU A 215 -8.02 -6.69 -9.06
CA LEU A 215 -6.66 -6.45 -9.55
C LEU A 215 -5.67 -7.25 -8.72
N VAL A 216 -4.71 -7.89 -9.40
CA VAL A 216 -3.56 -8.50 -8.76
C VAL A 216 -2.34 -7.74 -9.27
N ILE A 217 -1.64 -7.07 -8.36
CA ILE A 217 -0.53 -6.19 -8.73
C ILE A 217 0.75 -6.75 -8.11
N GLU A 218 1.71 -7.06 -8.97
CA GLU A 218 3.04 -7.53 -8.57
C GLU A 218 4.05 -6.41 -8.62
N ALA A 219 4.84 -6.28 -7.55
CA ALA A 219 6.04 -5.45 -7.53
C ALA A 219 7.08 -5.98 -8.52
N VAL A 220 7.65 -5.09 -9.33
CA VAL A 220 8.80 -5.38 -10.17
C VAL A 220 10.03 -4.79 -9.50
N GLU A 221 11.03 -5.64 -9.27
CA GLU A 221 12.25 -5.30 -8.56
C GLU A 221 13.46 -5.32 -9.49
N LYS A 222 14.38 -4.37 -9.29
CA LYS A 222 15.71 -4.36 -9.89
C LYS A 222 16.72 -4.05 -8.78
N ASN A 223 17.72 -4.92 -8.63
CA ASN A 223 18.80 -4.76 -7.65
C ASN A 223 18.33 -4.51 -6.20
N GLY A 224 17.34 -5.26 -5.70
CA GLY A 224 16.86 -5.07 -4.33
C GLY A 224 15.75 -4.02 -4.17
N SER A 225 15.50 -3.19 -5.19
CA SER A 225 14.61 -2.02 -5.11
C SER A 225 13.40 -2.16 -6.04
N VAL A 226 12.22 -1.81 -5.52
CA VAL A 226 10.99 -1.77 -6.32
C VAL A 226 11.10 -0.63 -7.33
N VAL A 227 11.02 -0.96 -8.62
CA VAL A 227 11.16 0.01 -9.73
C VAL A 227 9.86 0.25 -10.49
N SER A 228 8.95 -0.71 -10.46
CA SER A 228 7.64 -0.60 -11.10
C SER A 228 6.67 -1.65 -10.57
N SER A 229 5.52 -1.80 -11.22
CA SER A 229 4.55 -2.85 -10.95
C SER A 229 3.93 -3.34 -12.24
N LYS A 230 3.40 -4.57 -12.21
CA LYS A 230 2.68 -5.18 -13.34
C LYS A 230 1.42 -5.87 -12.84
N LEU A 231 0.41 -5.97 -13.71
CA LEU A 231 -0.80 -6.74 -13.44
C LEU A 231 -0.55 -8.23 -13.67
N GLN A 232 -1.00 -9.07 -12.75
CA GLN A 232 -1.12 -10.51 -12.96
C GLN A 232 -2.52 -10.87 -13.46
N PRO A 233 -2.65 -11.96 -14.23
CA PRO A 233 -3.95 -12.45 -14.65
C PRO A 233 -4.82 -12.82 -13.44
N LEU A 234 -6.12 -12.56 -13.56
CA LEU A 234 -7.09 -13.07 -12.62
C LEU A 234 -7.35 -14.57 -12.90
N PRO A 235 -7.64 -15.36 -11.86
CA PRO A 235 -8.10 -16.73 -12.00
C PRO A 235 -9.59 -16.82 -12.34
#